data_AF-A0A6L7EQ27-F1
#
_entry.id   AF-A0A6L7EQ27-F1
#
_cell.length_a   1.000
_cell.length_b   1.000
_cell.length_c   1.000
_cell.angle_alpha   90.00
_cell.angle_beta   90.00
_cell.angle_gamma   90.00
#
_symmetry.space_group_name_H-M   'P 1'
#
loop_
_entity.id
_entity.type
_entity.pdbx_description
1 polymer ?
#
loop_
_entity_poly.entity_id
_entity_poly.type
_entity_poly.pdbx_seq_one_letter_code
_entity_poly.pdbx_strand_id
1 'polypeptide(L)'
;MDADDVRALLRDVPSRWRSLHLVHTGIDDVEAWLRHGELEVRRSDGTVRRESGFTPTSWTVRDIEPIWTSYTWAAMLDPYELSEHVDLADVREVEVEGRPAVAFRAVARDGYDPICTCCPLVLTEVAWRLEHGDDRPLPPDLPTAADITLDLETGIVVVCEPVGGAPGRIGFRNRILGAS
;
A
#
# COMPACT_ATOMS: atom_id res chain seq x y z
N MET A 1 -18.04 9.76 4.47
CA MET A 1 -16.72 10.08 3.89
C MET A 1 -16.81 10.18 2.38
N ASP A 2 -16.14 11.15 1.75
CA ASP A 2 -15.97 11.25 0.29
C ASP A 2 -14.49 11.13 -0.16
N ALA A 3 -14.20 11.35 -1.44
CA ALA A 3 -12.84 11.23 -1.97
C ALA A 3 -11.87 12.29 -1.42
N ASP A 4 -12.34 13.49 -1.12
CA ASP A 4 -11.49 14.56 -0.60
C ASP A 4 -11.17 14.34 0.87
N ASP A 5 -12.11 13.79 1.64
CA ASP A 5 -11.86 13.28 3.00
C ASP A 5 -10.78 12.18 2.99
N VAL A 6 -10.84 11.24 2.04
CA VAL A 6 -9.81 10.20 1.89
C VAL A 6 -8.46 10.82 1.56
N ARG A 7 -8.38 11.79 0.65
CA ARG A 7 -7.13 12.49 0.34
C ARG A 7 -6.57 13.25 1.54
N ALA A 8 -7.43 13.83 2.37
CA ALA A 8 -7.00 14.45 3.62
C ALA A 8 -6.39 13.42 4.58
N LEU A 9 -7.03 12.26 4.75
CA LEU A 9 -6.51 11.14 5.55
C LEU A 9 -5.12 10.69 5.05
N LEU A 10 -4.97 10.50 3.74
CA LEU A 10 -3.72 10.05 3.11
C LEU A 10 -2.52 10.97 3.39
N ARG A 11 -2.74 12.28 3.53
CA ARG A 11 -1.66 13.25 3.81
C ARG A 11 -1.13 13.16 5.24
N ASP A 12 -1.93 12.65 6.16
CA ASP A 12 -1.64 12.64 7.60
C ASP A 12 -1.15 11.28 8.12
N VAL A 13 -1.16 10.23 7.29
CA VAL A 13 -0.90 8.84 7.72
C VAL A 13 0.38 8.67 8.54
N PRO A 14 1.55 9.21 8.15
CA PRO A 14 2.78 9.02 8.93
C PRO A 14 2.71 9.55 10.35
N SER A 15 1.80 10.48 10.63
CA SER A 15 1.62 11.07 11.97
C SER A 15 0.57 10.37 12.83
N ARG A 16 -0.20 9.44 12.25
CA ARG A 16 -1.35 8.79 12.88
C ARG A 16 -1.02 7.51 13.64
N TRP A 17 0.18 7.00 13.47
CA TRP A 17 0.69 5.85 14.19
C TRP A 17 2.16 6.10 14.53
N ARG A 18 2.62 5.46 15.60
CA ARG A 18 4.02 5.45 16.07
C ARG A 18 4.56 4.03 16.13
N SER A 19 3.67 3.08 16.42
CA SER A 19 3.97 1.67 16.34
C SER A 19 2.78 0.87 15.82
N LEU A 20 3.08 -0.21 15.12
CA LEU A 20 2.09 -1.14 14.58
C LEU A 20 2.53 -2.57 14.89
N HIS A 21 1.56 -3.42 15.22
CA HIS A 21 1.71 -4.87 15.26
C HIS A 21 0.63 -5.43 14.33
N LEU A 22 1.04 -6.12 13.28
CA LEU A 22 0.12 -6.63 12.26
C LEU A 22 0.46 -8.04 11.80
N VAL A 23 -0.54 -8.72 11.24
CA VAL A 23 -0.36 -9.91 10.41
C VAL A 23 -0.59 -9.50 8.96
N HIS A 24 0.43 -9.67 8.13
CA HIS A 24 0.38 -9.44 6.69
C HIS A 24 0.14 -10.77 5.97
N THR A 25 -0.81 -10.77 5.05
CA THR A 25 -1.10 -11.89 4.14
C THR A 25 -0.95 -11.39 2.71
N GLY A 26 -0.11 -12.03 1.90
CA GLY A 26 0.27 -11.51 0.58
C GLY A 26 1.29 -12.40 -0.14
N ILE A 27 2.39 -11.82 -0.63
CA ILE A 27 3.50 -12.59 -1.23
C ILE A 27 4.12 -13.54 -0.20
N ASP A 28 4.26 -13.05 1.03
CA ASP A 28 4.81 -13.78 2.17
C ASP A 28 3.96 -13.49 3.40
N ASP A 29 3.43 -14.54 4.02
CA ASP A 29 2.54 -14.42 5.18
C ASP A 29 3.38 -14.31 6.46
N VAL A 30 3.31 -13.14 7.10
CA VAL A 30 4.18 -12.79 8.21
C VAL A 30 3.46 -12.01 9.30
N GLU A 31 3.98 -12.10 10.52
CA GLU A 31 3.64 -11.20 11.61
C GLU A 31 4.73 -10.15 11.74
N ALA A 32 4.36 -8.88 11.88
CA ALA A 32 5.31 -7.78 11.88
C ALA A 32 5.06 -6.79 13.02
N TRP A 33 6.16 -6.27 13.57
CA TRP A 33 6.20 -5.15 14.51
C TRP A 33 6.95 -4.00 13.87
N LEU A 34 6.31 -2.84 13.81
CA LEU A 34 6.84 -1.66 13.16
C LEU A 34 6.90 -0.49 14.12
N ARG A 35 7.94 0.32 13.93
CA ARG A 35 8.06 1.71 14.37
C ARG A 35 8.69 2.48 13.22
N HIS A 36 8.60 3.81 13.23
CA HIS A 36 9.27 4.60 12.20
C HIS A 36 10.75 4.22 12.09
N GLY A 37 11.14 3.73 10.90
CA GLY A 37 12.51 3.32 10.63
C GLY A 37 12.92 1.94 11.19
N GLU A 38 12.04 1.21 11.88
CA GLU A 38 12.30 -0.12 12.43
C GLU A 38 11.21 -1.13 12.04
N LEU A 39 11.64 -2.31 11.58
CA LEU A 39 10.75 -3.41 11.23
C LEU A 39 11.31 -4.72 11.78
N GLU A 40 10.50 -5.44 12.53
CA GLU A 40 10.72 -6.82 12.91
C GLU A 40 9.65 -7.70 12.27
N VAL A 41 10.06 -8.79 11.60
CA VAL A 41 9.17 -9.72 10.92
C VAL A 41 9.42 -11.12 11.46
N ARG A 42 8.33 -11.83 11.80
CA ARG A 42 8.31 -13.24 12.16
C ARG A 42 7.55 -14.03 11.12
N ARG A 43 8.22 -15.02 10.53
CA ARG A 43 7.62 -16.01 9.64
C ARG A 43 6.95 -17.14 10.41
N SER A 44 6.08 -17.88 9.72
CA SER A 44 5.40 -19.07 10.26
C SER A 44 6.36 -20.20 10.67
N ASP A 45 7.54 -20.28 10.07
CA ASP A 45 8.60 -21.23 10.46
C ASP A 45 9.38 -20.81 11.72
N GLY A 46 9.02 -19.66 12.32
CA GLY A 46 9.66 -19.10 13.50
C GLY A 46 10.89 -18.23 13.22
N THR A 47 11.30 -18.09 11.96
CA THR A 47 12.41 -17.20 11.57
C THR A 47 12.05 -15.76 11.86
N VAL A 48 12.95 -15.04 12.53
CA VAL A 48 12.81 -13.61 12.82
C VAL A 48 13.85 -12.82 12.04
N ARG A 49 13.42 -11.76 11.38
CA ARG A 49 14.30 -10.81 10.67
C ARG A 49 14.00 -9.39 11.14
N ARG A 50 15.06 -8.59 11.27
CA ARG A 50 14.99 -7.18 11.65
C ARG A 50 15.62 -6.34 10.55
N GLU A 51 14.92 -5.26 10.19
CA GLU A 51 15.37 -4.25 9.25
C GLU A 51 15.33 -2.90 9.95
N SER A 52 16.35 -2.07 9.72
CA SER A 52 16.46 -0.74 10.30
C SER A 52 16.94 0.21 9.21
N GLY A 53 16.11 1.20 8.87
CA GLY A 53 16.39 2.17 7.83
C GLY A 53 16.47 1.55 6.42
N PHE A 54 15.77 2.17 5.47
CA PHE A 54 16.06 1.99 4.06
C PHE A 54 16.55 3.33 3.52
N THR A 55 17.65 3.32 2.78
CA THR A 55 17.92 4.44 1.87
C THR A 55 16.97 4.26 0.68
N PRO A 56 16.04 5.19 0.41
CA PRO A 56 15.06 5.02 -0.66
C PRO A 56 15.73 4.80 -2.01
N THR A 57 15.19 3.91 -2.83
CA THR A 57 15.46 3.91 -4.28
C THR A 57 14.27 4.51 -5.05
N SER A 58 13.89 5.75 -4.70
CA SER A 58 13.19 6.71 -5.56
C SER A 58 13.34 8.13 -4.97
N TRP A 59 13.45 9.14 -5.83
CA TRP A 59 14.29 10.33 -5.61
C TRP A 59 13.61 11.60 -5.07
N THR A 60 12.32 11.62 -4.67
CA THR A 60 11.62 12.93 -4.74
C THR A 60 10.79 13.48 -3.60
N VAL A 61 10.37 12.78 -2.52
CA VAL A 61 9.47 13.48 -1.56
C VAL A 61 9.61 13.17 -0.07
N ARG A 62 9.85 11.92 0.37
CA ARG A 62 9.79 11.57 1.82
C ARG A 62 10.72 10.44 2.23
N ASP A 63 11.06 10.39 3.52
CA ASP A 63 11.64 9.21 4.15
C ASP A 63 10.63 8.05 4.05
N ILE A 64 11.10 6.86 3.68
CA ILE A 64 10.25 5.67 3.57
C ILE A 64 10.43 4.74 4.76
N GLU A 65 9.35 4.05 5.12
CA GLU A 65 9.41 3.01 6.14
C GLU A 65 10.24 1.79 5.67
N PRO A 66 10.83 1.02 6.61
CA PRO A 66 11.53 -0.21 6.25
C PRO A 66 10.60 -1.20 5.57
N ILE A 67 11.15 -1.94 4.62
CA ILE A 67 10.38 -2.85 3.77
C ILE A 67 10.63 -4.32 4.13
N TRP A 68 9.59 -5.14 4.00
CA TRP A 68 9.73 -6.58 3.92
C TRP A 68 9.60 -7.03 2.47
N THR A 69 10.69 -7.44 1.85
CA THR A 69 10.76 -8.06 0.49
C THR A 69 10.28 -7.19 -0.70
N SER A 70 9.49 -6.14 -0.48
CA SER A 70 8.91 -5.29 -1.53
C SER A 70 8.58 -3.88 -1.01
N TYR A 71 8.70 -2.87 -1.88
CA TYR A 71 8.27 -1.49 -1.63
C TYR A 71 6.77 -1.32 -1.38
N THR A 72 5.95 -2.33 -1.68
CA THR A 72 4.53 -2.35 -1.29
C THR A 72 4.35 -2.19 0.21
N TRP A 73 5.33 -2.62 1.03
CA TRP A 73 5.32 -2.39 2.49
C TRP A 73 5.45 -0.92 2.85
N ALA A 74 6.34 -0.17 2.20
CA ALA A 74 6.42 1.27 2.41
C ALA A 74 5.13 1.96 1.93
N ALA A 75 4.62 1.56 0.76
CA ALA A 75 3.40 2.13 0.19
C ALA A 75 2.15 1.87 1.03
N MET A 76 2.01 0.71 1.69
CA MET A 76 0.88 0.47 2.58
C MET A 76 0.95 1.26 3.89
N LEU A 77 2.15 1.66 4.35
CA LEU A 77 2.38 2.37 5.61
C LEU A 77 2.30 3.89 5.48
N ASP A 78 2.70 4.44 4.32
CA ASP A 78 2.50 5.84 3.92
C ASP A 78 1.93 5.88 2.48
N PRO A 79 0.62 5.67 2.29
CA PRO A 79 -0.01 5.56 0.97
C PRO A 79 -0.17 6.90 0.24
N TYR A 80 0.82 7.80 0.33
CA TYR A 80 0.77 9.12 -0.30
C TYR A 80 0.56 9.06 -1.81
N GLU A 81 1.01 7.99 -2.47
CA GLU A 81 0.82 7.78 -3.91
C GLU A 81 -0.65 7.76 -4.34
N LEU A 82 -1.59 7.55 -3.40
CA LEU A 82 -3.03 7.61 -3.66
C LEU A 82 -3.60 9.04 -3.60
N SER A 83 -2.80 10.03 -3.18
CA SER A 83 -3.29 11.38 -2.87
C SER A 83 -3.40 12.30 -4.09
N GLU A 84 -2.59 12.07 -5.12
CA GLU A 84 -2.48 12.89 -6.33
C GLU A 84 -2.49 11.99 -7.57
N HIS A 85 -3.08 12.47 -8.67
CA HIS A 85 -3.15 11.74 -9.94
C HIS A 85 -3.74 10.32 -9.86
N VAL A 86 -4.63 10.10 -8.88
CA VAL A 86 -5.42 8.88 -8.72
C VAL A 86 -6.90 9.26 -8.57
N ASP A 87 -7.74 8.65 -9.41
CA ASP A 87 -9.19 8.73 -9.27
C ASP A 87 -9.65 7.78 -8.18
N LEU A 88 -10.40 8.31 -7.20
CA LEU A 88 -11.01 7.55 -6.12
C LEU A 88 -12.52 7.50 -6.36
N ALA A 89 -13.05 6.29 -6.54
CA ALA A 89 -14.46 6.04 -6.79
C ALA A 89 -15.03 5.03 -5.77
N ASP A 90 -16.36 4.91 -5.72
CA ASP A 90 -17.06 3.94 -4.86
C ASP A 90 -16.66 4.04 -3.37
N VAL A 91 -16.36 5.27 -2.90
CA VAL A 91 -15.92 5.52 -1.52
C VAL A 91 -17.03 5.15 -0.55
N ARG A 92 -16.71 4.29 0.42
CA ARG A 92 -17.66 3.81 1.41
C ARG A 92 -16.97 3.52 2.73
N GLU A 93 -17.62 3.90 3.82
CA GLU A 93 -17.22 3.50 5.17
C GLU A 93 -17.54 2.01 5.37
N VAL A 94 -16.62 1.29 6.00
CA VAL A 94 -16.69 -0.16 6.24
C VAL A 94 -16.10 -0.48 7.61
N GLU A 95 -16.23 -1.75 8.01
CA GLU A 95 -15.53 -2.30 9.16
C GLU A 95 -14.66 -3.47 8.71
N VAL A 96 -13.40 -3.50 9.17
CA VAL A 96 -12.44 -4.58 8.92
C VAL A 96 -11.97 -5.11 10.27
N GLU A 97 -12.30 -6.36 10.60
CA GLU A 97 -11.90 -7.01 11.85
C GLU A 97 -12.26 -6.19 13.12
N GLY A 98 -13.43 -5.54 13.12
CA GLY A 98 -13.89 -4.69 14.24
C GLY A 98 -13.30 -3.28 14.26
N ARG A 99 -12.53 -2.88 13.23
CA ARG A 99 -11.91 -1.56 13.13
C ARG A 99 -12.62 -0.71 12.05
N PRO A 100 -12.95 0.56 12.33
CA PRO A 100 -13.50 1.47 11.32
C PRO A 100 -12.50 1.66 10.17
N ALA A 101 -13.00 1.58 8.95
CA ALA A 101 -12.19 1.66 7.74
C ALA A 101 -12.94 2.38 6.61
N VAL A 102 -12.21 2.77 5.57
CA VAL A 102 -12.79 3.31 4.32
C VAL A 102 -12.29 2.50 3.14
N ALA A 103 -13.22 1.99 2.34
CA ALA A 103 -12.93 1.27 1.11
C ALA A 103 -13.26 2.14 -0.11
N PHE A 104 -12.45 2.01 -1.17
CA PHE A 104 -12.63 2.73 -2.44
C PHE A 104 -11.93 1.99 -3.57
N ARG A 105 -12.32 2.34 -4.81
CA ARG A 105 -11.62 1.93 -6.02
C ARG A 105 -10.67 3.03 -6.48
N ALA A 106 -9.41 2.65 -6.69
CA ALA A 106 -8.35 3.54 -7.14
C ALA A 106 -7.96 3.24 -8.61
N VAL A 107 -7.89 4.28 -9.43
CA VAL A 107 -7.42 4.20 -10.82
C VAL A 107 -6.31 5.23 -11.03
N ALA A 108 -5.11 4.77 -11.36
CA ALA A 108 -3.98 5.66 -11.65
C ALA A 108 -4.22 6.42 -12.96
N ARG A 109 -3.84 7.70 -12.97
CA ARG A 109 -3.92 8.61 -14.11
C ARG A 109 -2.55 9.16 -14.47
N ASP A 110 -2.47 9.84 -15.61
CA ASP A 110 -1.26 10.56 -16.01
C ASP A 110 -0.78 11.48 -14.88
N GLY A 111 0.50 11.33 -14.52
CA GLY A 111 1.11 12.00 -13.37
C GLY A 111 1.14 11.18 -12.07
N TYR A 112 0.62 9.94 -12.07
CA TYR A 112 0.75 9.04 -10.92
C TYR A 112 2.21 8.88 -10.50
N ASP A 113 2.48 9.08 -9.21
CA ASP A 113 3.82 9.06 -8.60
C ASP A 113 3.88 7.95 -7.53
N PRO A 114 4.07 6.67 -7.93
CA PRO A 114 4.15 5.56 -6.99
C PRO A 114 5.45 5.59 -6.21
N ILE A 115 5.45 5.01 -5.00
CA ILE A 115 6.66 4.87 -4.17
C ILE A 115 7.74 4.07 -4.92
N CYS A 116 7.35 2.96 -5.55
CA CYS A 116 8.15 2.26 -6.56
C CYS A 116 7.30 2.00 -7.80
N THR A 117 7.80 2.38 -8.96
CA THR A 117 7.23 2.01 -10.27
C THR A 117 7.13 0.50 -10.48
N CYS A 118 8.03 -0.25 -9.84
CA CYS A 118 8.08 -1.71 -9.85
C CYS A 118 7.03 -2.40 -8.95
N CYS A 119 6.55 -1.73 -7.90
CA CYS A 119 5.71 -2.29 -6.84
C CYS A 119 4.63 -1.28 -6.35
N PRO A 120 3.86 -0.65 -7.26
CA PRO A 120 2.84 0.32 -6.90
C PRO A 120 1.65 -0.35 -6.19
N LEU A 121 0.87 0.40 -5.39
CA LEU A 121 -0.44 -0.06 -4.93
C LEU A 121 -1.41 -0.18 -6.10
N VAL A 122 -1.35 0.77 -7.06
CA VAL A 122 -2.26 0.83 -8.20
C VAL A 122 -1.57 0.35 -9.47
N LEU A 123 -1.31 -0.97 -9.54
CA LEU A 123 -0.66 -1.63 -10.68
C LEU A 123 -1.59 -1.64 -11.91
N THR A 124 -1.47 -0.61 -12.75
CA THR A 124 -2.26 -0.42 -13.99
C THR A 124 -1.35 -0.12 -15.17
N GLU A 125 -1.93 0.18 -16.34
CA GLU A 125 -1.19 0.63 -17.52
C GLU A 125 -0.24 1.79 -17.18
N VAL A 126 -0.71 2.82 -16.48
CA VAL A 126 0.11 3.99 -16.13
C VAL A 126 1.39 3.55 -15.40
N ALA A 127 1.27 2.73 -14.35
CA ALA A 127 2.42 2.24 -13.62
C ALA A 127 3.34 1.33 -14.46
N TRP A 128 2.75 0.49 -15.31
CA TRP A 128 3.53 -0.36 -16.22
C TRP A 128 4.39 0.48 -17.17
N ARG A 129 3.82 1.55 -17.72
CA ARG A 129 4.51 2.48 -18.62
C ARG A 129 5.60 3.26 -17.91
N LEU A 130 5.36 3.71 -16.68
CA LEU A 130 6.36 4.37 -15.85
C LEU A 130 7.60 3.48 -15.62
N GLU A 131 7.40 2.19 -15.35
CA GLU A 131 8.49 1.24 -15.12
C GLU A 131 9.22 0.83 -16.41
N HIS A 132 8.46 0.58 -17.50
CA HIS A 132 8.99 -0.13 -18.66
C HIS A 132 9.12 0.71 -19.93
N GLY A 133 8.60 1.95 -19.92
CA GLY A 133 8.52 2.83 -21.07
C GLY A 133 7.33 2.56 -22.01
N ASP A 134 7.05 3.54 -22.86
CA ASP A 134 5.88 3.56 -23.76
C ASP A 134 5.98 2.60 -24.95
N ASP A 135 7.19 2.17 -25.30
CA ASP A 135 7.41 1.28 -26.43
C ASP A 135 7.16 -0.20 -26.09
N ARG A 136 7.12 -0.56 -24.79
CA ARG A 136 6.97 -1.96 -24.38
C ARG A 136 5.50 -2.38 -24.39
N PRO A 137 5.11 -3.48 -25.07
CA PRO A 137 3.72 -3.94 -25.08
C PRO A 137 3.15 -4.14 -23.67
N LEU A 138 1.87 -3.81 -23.50
CA LEU A 138 1.15 -4.08 -22.26
C LEU A 138 0.98 -5.60 -22.08
N PRO A 139 1.13 -6.12 -20.85
CA PRO A 139 0.69 -7.46 -20.53
C PRO A 139 -0.82 -7.56 -20.79
N PRO A 140 -1.30 -8.65 -21.42
CA PRO A 140 -2.73 -8.82 -21.72
C PRO A 140 -3.60 -8.83 -20.45
N ASP A 141 -3.01 -9.24 -19.33
CA ASP A 141 -3.70 -9.44 -18.05
C ASP A 141 -3.29 -8.40 -17.00
N LEU A 142 -3.03 -7.17 -17.44
CA LEU A 142 -2.72 -6.05 -16.54
C LEU A 142 -4.02 -5.59 -15.83
N PRO A 143 -4.01 -5.36 -14.51
CA PRO A 143 -5.17 -4.82 -13.82
C PRO A 143 -5.53 -3.42 -14.32
N THR A 144 -6.81 -3.05 -14.18
CA THR A 144 -7.31 -1.73 -14.60
C THR A 144 -7.53 -0.78 -13.43
N ALA A 145 -7.59 -1.31 -12.21
CA ALA A 145 -7.77 -0.56 -10.97
C ALA A 145 -7.27 -1.39 -9.77
N ALA A 146 -7.33 -0.82 -8.57
CA ALA A 146 -7.18 -1.53 -7.31
C ALA A 146 -8.33 -1.20 -6.36
N ASP A 147 -8.85 -2.21 -5.67
CA ASP A 147 -9.73 -2.04 -4.52
C ASP A 147 -8.88 -1.92 -3.27
N ILE A 148 -8.98 -0.75 -2.62
CA ILE A 148 -8.15 -0.37 -1.48
C ILE A 148 -9.04 -0.12 -0.28
N THR A 149 -8.59 -0.57 0.89
CA THR A 149 -9.21 -0.23 2.18
C THR A 149 -8.17 0.33 3.12
N LEU A 150 -8.46 1.50 3.70
CA LEU A 150 -7.64 2.15 4.73
C LEU A 150 -8.28 1.96 6.10
N ASP A 151 -7.47 1.67 7.12
CA ASP A 151 -7.91 1.77 8.51
C ASP A 151 -8.06 3.25 8.90
N LEU A 152 -9.22 3.66 9.43
CA LEU A 152 -9.49 5.08 9.69
C LEU A 152 -8.73 5.64 10.90
N GLU A 153 -8.23 4.78 11.79
CA GLU A 153 -7.47 5.20 12.96
C GLU A 153 -6.02 5.48 12.55
N THR A 154 -5.36 4.51 11.92
CA THR A 154 -3.95 4.58 11.56
C THR A 154 -3.69 5.19 10.18
N GLY A 155 -4.64 5.08 9.25
CA GLY A 155 -4.52 5.53 7.87
C GLY A 155 -3.81 4.56 6.92
N ILE A 156 -3.27 3.44 7.42
CA ILE A 156 -2.54 2.47 6.60
C ILE A 156 -3.48 1.66 5.71
N VAL A 157 -2.95 1.10 4.62
CA VAL A 157 -3.69 0.19 3.75
C VAL A 157 -3.83 -1.18 4.43
N VAL A 158 -5.06 -1.59 4.71
CA VAL A 158 -5.38 -2.91 5.30
C VAL A 158 -5.86 -3.93 4.28
N VAL A 159 -6.30 -3.50 3.11
CA VAL A 159 -6.60 -4.37 1.96
C VAL A 159 -6.16 -3.66 0.68
N CYS A 160 -5.51 -4.40 -0.22
CA CYS A 160 -5.24 -3.96 -1.57
C CYS A 160 -5.45 -5.15 -2.51
N GLU A 161 -6.42 -5.05 -3.41
CA GLU A 161 -6.77 -6.11 -4.37
C GLU A 161 -6.80 -5.57 -5.79
N PRO A 162 -6.03 -6.14 -6.74
CA PRO A 162 -6.10 -5.71 -8.14
C PRO A 162 -7.47 -6.06 -8.74
N VAL A 163 -8.01 -5.12 -9.53
CA VAL A 163 -9.28 -5.28 -10.24
C VAL A 163 -8.99 -5.61 -11.70
N GLY A 164 -9.43 -6.79 -12.12
CA GLY A 164 -9.10 -7.35 -13.43
C GLY A 164 -7.68 -7.95 -13.47
N GLY A 165 -7.26 -8.38 -14.66
CA GLY A 165 -5.99 -9.04 -14.86
C GLY A 165 -5.95 -10.52 -14.46
N ALA A 166 -4.75 -11.11 -14.44
CA ALA A 166 -4.56 -12.54 -14.21
C ALA A 166 -4.74 -12.89 -12.73
N PRO A 167 -5.36 -14.03 -12.40
CA PRO A 167 -5.41 -14.54 -11.02
C PRO A 167 -4.00 -14.66 -10.44
N GLY A 168 -3.80 -14.21 -9.20
CA GLY A 168 -2.52 -14.28 -8.51
C GLY A 168 -1.57 -13.09 -8.72
N ARG A 169 -2.01 -12.02 -9.42
CA ARG A 169 -1.35 -10.72 -9.27
C ARG A 169 -1.58 -10.21 -7.85
N ILE A 170 -0.51 -9.65 -7.28
CA ILE A 170 -0.27 -9.58 -5.85
C ILE A 170 -1.20 -8.54 -5.21
N GLY A 171 -2.28 -9.01 -4.59
CA GLY A 171 -2.98 -8.29 -3.53
C GLY A 171 -2.41 -8.64 -2.16
N PHE A 172 -2.83 -7.90 -1.14
CA PHE A 172 -2.49 -8.19 0.25
C PHE A 172 -3.59 -7.76 1.22
N ARG A 173 -3.51 -8.29 2.44
CA ARG A 173 -4.33 -7.91 3.59
C ARG A 173 -3.45 -7.73 4.82
N ASN A 174 -3.68 -6.67 5.58
CA ASN A 174 -3.09 -6.45 6.90
C ASN A 174 -4.17 -6.51 7.97
N ARG A 175 -3.97 -7.39 8.95
CA ARG A 175 -4.77 -7.41 10.18
C ARG A 175 -3.98 -6.75 11.30
N ILE A 176 -4.48 -5.61 11.78
CA ILE A 176 -3.85 -4.87 12.89
C ILE A 176 -4.18 -5.59 14.20
N LEU A 177 -3.13 -6.02 14.91
CA LEU A 177 -3.20 -6.61 16.25
C LEU A 177 -2.99 -5.56 17.35
N GLY A 178 -2.30 -4.46 17.03
CA GLY A 178 -2.13 -3.31 17.92
C GLY A 178 -1.57 -2.10 17.18
N ALA A 179 -1.95 -0.90 17.62
CA ALA A 179 -1.47 0.38 17.12
C ALA A 179 -1.40 1.41 18.25
N SER A 180 -0.49 2.38 18.14
CA SER A 180 -0.31 3.48 19.11
C SER A 180 0.17 4.76 18.43
#